data_AF-A0A932ZYL2-F1
#
_entry.id   AF-A0A932ZYL2-F1
#
_cell.length_a   1.000
_cell.length_b   1.000
_cell.length_c   1.000
_cell.angle_alpha   90.00
_cell.angle_beta   90.00
_cell.angle_gamma   90.00
#
_symmetry.space_group_name_H-M   'P 1'
#
loop_
_entity.id
_entity.type
_entity.pdbx_description
1 polymer ?
#
loop_
_entity_poly.entity_id
_entity_poly.type
_entity_poly.pdbx_seq_one_letter_code
_entity_poly.pdbx_strand_id
1 'polypeptide(L)' 'DIFGHAYAGVSITTGGNLTLRRNRINRNGYNAVWVYGGGGGTIEDNDLRGNRRGAWDVSTDSASSVRRARNQE' A
#
# COMPACT_ATOMS: atom_id res chain seq x y z
N ASP A 1 -2.08 9.70 9.30
CA ASP A 1 -0.69 9.23 9.29
C ASP A 1 -0.60 7.78 9.74
N ILE A 2 0.19 6.97 9.03
CA ILE A 2 0.45 5.55 9.32
C ILE A 2 1.97 5.36 9.28
N PHE A 3 2.59 5.06 10.42
CA PHE A 3 4.06 5.03 10.51
C PHE A 3 4.58 4.20 11.67
N GLY A 4 5.86 3.82 11.60
CA GLY A 4 6.57 3.15 12.69
C GLY A 4 6.19 1.67 12.88
N HIS A 5 5.47 1.06 11.93
CA HIS A 5 5.18 -0.36 11.98
C HIS A 5 6.42 -1.19 11.64
N ALA A 6 6.59 -2.34 12.31
CA ALA A 6 7.68 -3.28 12.03
C ALA A 6 7.61 -3.88 10.61
N TYR A 7 6.41 -3.94 10.03
CA TYR A 7 6.11 -4.49 8.70
C TYR A 7 5.62 -3.40 7.74
N ALA A 8 4.65 -3.70 6.86
CA ALA A 8 4.08 -2.73 5.93
C ALA A 8 3.18 -1.73 6.68
N GLY A 9 2.99 -0.54 6.12
CA GLY A 9 2.04 0.42 6.67
C GLY A 9 0.60 -0.07 6.53
N VAL A 10 0.23 -0.57 5.35
CA VAL A 10 -1.07 -1.17 5.05
C VAL A 10 -0.86 -2.47 4.29
N SER A 11 -1.49 -3.55 4.76
CA SER A 11 -1.60 -4.81 4.03
C SER A 11 -3.03 -5.00 3.51
N ILE A 12 -3.17 -5.35 2.23
CA ILE A 12 -4.44 -5.65 1.60
C ILE A 12 -4.40 -7.11 1.15
N THR A 13 -5.25 -7.94 1.75
CA THR A 13 -5.19 -9.38 1.51
C THR A 13 -6.53 -10.09 1.61
N THR A 14 -6.54 -11.39 1.28
CA THR A 14 -7.69 -12.29 1.37
C THR A 14 -8.91 -11.74 0.62
N GLY A 15 -8.70 -11.29 -0.62
CA GLY A 15 -9.76 -10.68 -1.44
C GLY A 15 -10.24 -9.30 -0.95
N GLY A 16 -9.55 -8.68 0.01
CA GLY A 16 -9.90 -7.36 0.52
C GLY A 16 -9.87 -6.29 -0.58
N ASN A 17 -10.86 -5.40 -0.57
CA ASN A 17 -11.00 -4.30 -1.52
C ASN A 17 -11.28 -3.01 -0.76
N LEU A 18 -10.30 -2.11 -0.69
CA LEU A 18 -10.41 -0.88 0.10
C LEU A 18 -10.09 0.37 -0.70
N THR A 19 -10.54 1.53 -0.19
CA THR A 19 -10.07 2.82 -0.68
C THR A 19 -9.11 3.45 0.32
N LEU A 20 -7.86 3.61 -0.08
CA LEU A 20 -6.82 4.32 0.67
C LEU A 20 -6.61 5.67 0.01
N ARG A 21 -7.04 6.75 0.65
CA ARG A 21 -6.96 8.09 0.08
C ARG A 21 -6.48 9.15 1.04
N ARG A 22 -5.63 10.08 0.56
CA ARG A 22 -5.15 11.23 1.34
C ARG A 22 -4.46 10.87 2.66
N ASN A 23 -3.67 9.80 2.64
CA ASN A 23 -2.87 9.38 3.78
C ASN A 23 -1.38 9.63 3.54
N ARG A 24 -0.63 9.78 4.64
CA ARG A 24 0.82 9.70 4.65
C ARG A 24 1.23 8.40 5.33
N ILE A 25 1.93 7.53 4.60
CA ILE A 25 2.37 6.21 5.04
C ILE A 25 3.88 6.17 4.91
N ASN A 26 4.60 6.19 6.03
CA ASN A 26 6.06 6.39 6.03
C ASN A 26 6.73 5.69 7.22
N ARG A 27 8.06 5.55 7.17
CA ARG A 27 8.89 5.00 8.26
C ARG A 27 8.43 3.62 8.76
N ASN A 28 7.85 2.82 7.87
CA ASN A 28 7.53 1.42 8.16
C ASN A 28 8.70 0.52 7.78
N GLY A 29 8.82 -0.62 8.45
CA GLY A 29 9.92 -1.56 8.27
C GLY A 29 9.91 -2.27 6.90
N TYR A 30 8.76 -2.30 6.21
CA TYR A 30 8.61 -2.87 4.87
C TYR A 30 8.16 -1.78 3.88
N ASN A 31 7.21 -2.09 3.00
CA ASN A 31 6.65 -1.21 2.00
C ASN A 31 5.53 -0.34 2.62
N ALA A 32 5.15 0.76 1.96
CA ALA A 32 3.99 1.53 2.41
C ALA A 32 2.70 0.70 2.31
N VAL A 33 2.48 0.11 1.14
CA VAL A 33 1.32 -0.73 0.82
C VAL A 33 1.81 -2.07 0.30
N TRP A 34 1.32 -3.15 0.92
CA TRP A 34 1.56 -4.52 0.50
C TRP A 34 0.25 -5.19 0.10
N VAL A 35 0.11 -5.66 -1.13
CA VAL A 35 -1.11 -6.27 -1.65
C VAL A 35 -0.82 -7.71 -2.08
N TYR A 36 -1.54 -8.68 -1.51
CA TYR A 36 -1.36 -10.10 -1.84
C TYR A 36 -2.60 -10.95 -1.55
N GLY A 37 -2.72 -12.15 -2.11
CA GLY A 37 -3.84 -13.06 -1.83
C GLY A 37 -5.16 -12.55 -2.40
N GLY A 38 -5.13 -12.15 -3.68
CA GLY A 38 -6.25 -11.56 -4.41
C GLY A 38 -6.72 -10.19 -3.88
N GLY A 39 -5.91 -9.52 -3.06
CA GLY A 39 -6.23 -8.21 -2.52
C GLY A 39 -6.25 -7.13 -3.60
N GLY A 40 -6.93 -6.02 -3.33
CA GLY A 40 -7.03 -4.92 -4.28
C GLY A 40 -7.63 -3.65 -3.70
N GLY A 41 -7.92 -2.70 -4.59
CA GLY A 41 -8.58 -1.47 -4.21
C GLY A 41 -8.10 -0.25 -4.97
N THR A 42 -8.64 0.89 -4.56
CA THR A 42 -8.20 2.20 -5.04
C THR A 42 -7.26 2.81 -4.02
N ILE A 43 -6.02 3.03 -4.41
CA ILE A 43 -5.02 3.72 -3.60
C ILE A 43 -4.66 5.00 -4.33
N GLU A 44 -5.15 6.13 -3.84
CA GLU A 44 -5.02 7.42 -4.53
C GLU A 44 -4.70 8.60 -3.61
N ASP A 45 -3.99 9.60 -4.12
CA ASP A 45 -3.68 10.83 -3.39
C ASP A 45 -2.93 10.59 -2.06
N ASN A 46 -2.09 9.56 -1.97
CA ASN A 46 -1.30 9.27 -0.76
C ASN A 46 0.17 9.69 -0.92
N ASP A 47 0.85 9.96 0.18
CA ASP A 47 2.31 10.02 0.27
C ASP A 47 2.83 8.71 0.88
N LEU A 48 3.50 7.91 0.05
CA LEU A 48 3.98 6.56 0.36
C LEU A 48 5.52 6.51 0.50
N ARG A 49 6.19 7.67 0.48
CA ARG A 49 7.65 7.78 0.53
C ARG A 49 8.20 7.50 1.92
N GLY A 50 9.47 7.10 1.96
CA GLY A 50 10.22 6.97 3.21
C GLY A 50 9.91 5.70 4.01
N ASN A 51 9.42 4.65 3.35
CA ASN A 51 9.33 3.30 3.92
C ASN A 51 10.57 2.48 3.54
N ARG A 52 11.01 1.56 4.40
CA ARG A 52 12.30 0.87 4.26
C ARG A 52 12.43 0.05 2.97
N ARG A 53 11.33 -0.49 2.45
CA ARG A 53 11.30 -1.25 1.18
C ARG A 53 10.63 -0.50 0.03
N GLY A 54 10.35 0.80 0.19
CA GLY A 54 9.71 1.63 -0.82
C GLY A 54 8.17 1.67 -0.72
N ALA A 55 7.50 2.19 -1.75
CA ALA A 55 6.06 2.43 -1.70
C ALA A 55 5.22 1.15 -1.80
N TRP A 56 5.58 0.18 -2.64
CA TRP A 56 4.69 -0.92 -3.01
C TRP A 56 5.36 -2.28 -3.03
N ASP A 57 4.58 -3.29 -2.62
CA ASP A 57 4.74 -4.68 -3.04
C ASP A 57 3.35 -5.17 -3.45
N VAL A 58 3.22 -5.71 -4.65
CA VAL A 58 1.94 -6.23 -5.18
C VAL A 58 2.19 -7.56 -5.85
N SER A 59 1.57 -8.62 -5.34
CA SER A 59 1.69 -9.96 -5.92
C SER A 59 0.94 -10.08 -7.24
N THR A 60 1.36 -11.03 -8.08
CA THR A 60 0.81 -11.25 -9.44
C THR A 60 -0.71 -11.45 -9.45
N ASP A 61 -1.24 -12.21 -8.49
CA ASP A 61 -2.69 -12.48 -8.32
C ASP A 61 -3.50 -11.26 -7.86
N SER A 62 -2.83 -10.20 -7.41
CA SER A 62 -3.45 -8.96 -6.94
C SER A 62 -3.26 -7.80 -7.91
N ALA A 63 -2.37 -7.93 -8.90
CA ALA A 63 -1.92 -6.84 -9.75
C ALA A 63 -3.07 -6.17 -10.53
N SER A 64 -4.00 -6.96 -11.07
CA SER A 64 -5.17 -6.45 -11.81
C SER A 64 -6.22 -5.78 -10.94
N SER A 65 -6.19 -6.03 -9.63
CA SER A 65 -7.17 -5.51 -8.67
C SER A 65 -6.75 -4.19 -8.04
N VAL A 66 -5.56 -3.68 -8.34
CA VAL A 66 -5.00 -2.45 -7.74
C VAL A 66 -5.08 -1.28 -8.71
N ARG A 67 -5.88 -0.26 -8.35
CA ARG A 67 -5.90 1.04 -9.03
C ARG A 67 -5.05 2.03 -8.26
N ARG A 68 -3.98 2.52 -8.90
CA ARG A 68 -3.09 3.57 -8.37
C ARG A 68 -3.35 4.89 -9.07
N ALA A 69 -3.49 5.98 -8.33
CA ALA A 69 -3.65 7.31 -8.92
C ALA A 69 -3.05 8.41 -8.03
N ARG A 70 -2.21 9.28 -8.60
CA ARG A 70 -1.73 10.50 -7.91
C ARG A 70 -1.05 10.24 -6.55
N ASN A 71 -0.39 9.09 -6.38
CA ASN A 71 0.42 8.83 -5.19
C ASN A 71 1.83 9.42 -5.36
N GLN A 72 2.44 9.83 -4.26
CA GLN A 72 3.87 10.14 -4.19
C GLN A 72 4.58 8.88 -3.67
N GLU A 73 5.54 8.35 -4.43
CA GLU A 73 6.09 7.00 -4.25
C GLU A 73 7.59 7.03 -3.98
#